data_AF-A0A8H5FWK2-F1
#
_entry.id   AF-A0A8H5FWK2-F1
#
_cell.length_a   1.000
_cell.length_b   1.000
_cell.length_c   1.000
_cell.angle_alpha   90.00
_cell.angle_beta   90.00
_cell.angle_gamma   90.00
#
_symmetry.space_group_name_H-M   'P 1'
#
loop_
_entity.id
_entity.type
_entity.pdbx_description
1 polymer ?
#
loop_
_entity_poly.entity_id
_entity_poly.type
_entity_poly.pdbx_seq_one_letter_code
_entity_poly.pdbx_strand_id
1 'polypeptide(L)'
;MASKAKSDTKVPVLKGQEAEDKILEYMKLMNRPFGAVDVAANLKGAVPKATTQKILVALAERGELTQKTYGKTTFFVINQSKLDCLPAEEIATLENELKSVEDENRALAIELRNASTGMPL
;
A
#
# COMPACT_ATOMS: atom_id res chain seq x y z
N MET A 1 25.49 -11.48 28.53
CA MET A 1 25.21 -10.96 27.17
C MET A 1 24.55 -12.08 26.37
N ALA A 2 23.21 -12.12 26.33
CA ALA A 2 22.49 -13.15 25.59
C ALA A 2 22.11 -12.60 24.21
N SER A 3 22.84 -13.05 23.19
CA SER A 3 22.58 -12.74 21.78
C SER A 3 21.30 -13.48 21.34
N LYS A 4 20.17 -12.76 21.25
CA LYS A 4 18.96 -13.31 20.62
C LYS A 4 19.18 -13.44 19.11
N ALA A 5 19.18 -14.69 18.63
CA ALA A 5 19.10 -15.02 17.23
C ALA A 5 17.82 -14.45 16.63
N LYS A 6 17.94 -13.56 15.63
CA LYS A 6 16.83 -13.17 14.77
C LYS A 6 16.64 -14.28 13.74
N SER A 7 15.42 -14.80 13.64
CA SER A 7 15.01 -15.76 12.62
C SER A 7 15.01 -15.05 11.25
N ASP A 8 16.13 -15.17 10.54
CA ASP A 8 16.36 -14.59 9.21
C ASP A 8 15.63 -15.46 8.16
N THR A 9 14.31 -15.30 8.02
CA THR A 9 13.65 -15.65 6.75
C THR A 9 14.01 -14.53 5.77
N LYS A 10 15.20 -14.64 5.19
CA LYS A 10 15.79 -13.61 4.35
C LYS A 10 14.95 -13.44 3.09
N VAL A 11 14.21 -12.34 3.00
CA VAL A 11 13.44 -12.00 1.79
C VAL A 11 14.43 -11.90 0.62
N PRO A 12 14.18 -12.58 -0.52
CA PRO A 12 15.05 -12.51 -1.69
C PRO A 12 15.26 -11.05 -2.12
N VAL A 13 16.52 -10.72 -2.42
CA VAL A 13 16.87 -9.38 -2.92
C VAL A 13 16.53 -9.29 -4.40
N LEU A 14 15.57 -8.42 -4.73
CA LEU A 14 15.14 -8.12 -6.09
C LEU A 14 16.13 -7.20 -6.78
N LYS A 15 16.22 -7.30 -8.12
CA LYS A 15 17.15 -6.53 -8.94
C LYS A 15 16.48 -6.03 -10.22
N GLY A 16 17.09 -5.01 -10.84
CA GLY A 16 16.64 -4.49 -12.14
C GLY A 16 15.15 -4.14 -12.14
N GLN A 17 14.45 -4.59 -13.18
CA GLN A 17 13.03 -4.32 -13.37
C GLN A 17 12.15 -4.87 -12.23
N GLU A 18 12.45 -6.07 -11.71
CA GLU A 18 11.65 -6.65 -10.62
C GLU A 18 11.67 -5.78 -9.36
N ALA A 19 12.81 -5.16 -9.05
CA ALA A 19 12.92 -4.24 -7.92
C ALA A 19 12.13 -2.94 -8.17
N GLU A 20 12.14 -2.46 -9.41
CA GLU A 20 11.41 -1.26 -9.82
C GLU A 20 9.90 -1.48 -9.75
N ASP A 21 9.42 -2.59 -10.33
CA ASP A 21 8.02 -2.99 -10.33
C ASP A 21 7.52 -3.17 -8.89
N LYS A 22 8.31 -3.82 -8.03
CA LYS A 22 7.93 -4.02 -6.63
C LYS A 22 7.80 -2.71 -5.86
N ILE A 23 8.69 -1.74 -6.10
CA ILE A 23 8.59 -0.42 -5.49
C ILE A 23 7.37 0.32 -6.02
N LEU A 24 7.14 0.31 -7.34
CA LEU A 24 5.99 0.99 -7.94
C LEU A 24 4.66 0.39 -7.45
N GLU A 25 4.55 -0.93 -7.39
CA GLU A 25 3.40 -1.65 -6.83
C GLU A 25 3.14 -1.21 -5.38
N TYR A 26 4.19 -1.20 -4.54
CA TYR A 26 4.07 -0.76 -3.16
C TYR A 26 3.61 0.71 -3.05
N MET A 27 4.18 1.62 -3.86
CA MET A 27 3.80 3.03 -3.86
C MET A 27 2.36 3.25 -4.30
N LYS A 28 1.88 2.49 -5.30
CA LYS A 28 0.48 2.50 -5.76
C LYS A 28 -0.47 1.99 -4.67
N LEU A 29 -0.14 0.85 -4.05
CA LEU A 29 -0.96 0.23 -3.01
C LEU A 29 -1.11 1.16 -1.79
N MET A 30 -0.01 1.76 -1.34
CA MET A 30 -0.03 2.56 -0.13
C MET A 30 -0.60 3.96 -0.35
N ASN A 31 -0.43 4.52 -1.55
CA ASN A 31 -0.93 5.84 -1.95
C ASN A 31 -0.67 6.97 -0.92
N ARG A 32 0.47 6.92 -0.23
CA ARG A 32 0.88 7.86 0.82
C ARG A 32 2.34 8.29 0.63
N PRO A 33 2.74 9.49 1.09
CA PRO A 33 4.13 9.93 0.99
C PRO A 33 5.09 9.13 1.86
N PHE A 34 6.18 8.63 1.28
CA PHE A 34 7.25 7.93 2.00
C PHE A 34 8.64 8.42 1.59
N GLY A 35 9.60 8.35 2.51
CA GLY A 35 11.01 8.45 2.19
C GLY A 35 11.60 7.11 1.74
N ALA A 36 12.74 7.13 1.06
CA ALA A 36 13.38 5.88 0.59
C ALA A 36 13.76 4.91 1.72
N VAL A 37 14.04 5.42 2.92
CA VAL A 37 14.30 4.61 4.11
C VAL A 37 13.07 3.78 4.49
N ASP A 38 11.92 4.44 4.54
CA ASP A 38 10.65 3.82 4.94
C ASP A 38 10.22 2.77 3.92
N VAL A 39 10.32 3.10 2.63
CA VAL A 39 10.00 2.14 1.55
C VAL A 39 10.88 0.90 1.65
N ALA A 40 12.20 1.05 1.80
CA ALA A 40 13.11 -0.10 1.91
C ALA A 40 12.83 -0.96 3.16
N ALA A 41 12.48 -0.31 4.28
CA ALA A 41 12.11 -1.00 5.52
C ALA A 41 10.77 -1.76 5.38
N ASN A 42 9.77 -1.15 4.74
CA ASN A 42 8.45 -1.74 4.54
C ASN A 42 8.47 -2.91 3.55
N LEU A 43 9.39 -2.88 2.59
CA LEU A 43 9.71 -4.00 1.71
C LEU A 43 10.58 -5.09 2.39
N LYS A 44 10.84 -4.97 3.70
CA LYS A 44 11.58 -5.94 4.51
C LYS A 44 12.96 -6.30 3.93
N GLY A 45 13.61 -5.32 3.28
CA GLY A 45 14.92 -5.53 2.66
C GLY A 45 14.92 -6.23 1.30
N ALA A 46 13.75 -6.48 0.69
CA ALA A 46 13.66 -7.02 -0.68
C ALA A 46 14.36 -6.12 -1.70
N VAL A 47 14.40 -4.80 -1.47
CA VAL A 47 15.19 -3.85 -2.25
C VAL A 47 16.08 -3.05 -1.29
N PRO A 48 17.42 -3.01 -1.48
CA PRO A 48 18.32 -2.26 -0.61
C PRO A 48 18.07 -0.75 -0.70
N LYS A 49 18.21 -0.03 0.43
CA LYS A 49 17.96 1.42 0.54
C LYS A 49 18.57 2.27 -0.59
N ALA A 50 19.83 2.03 -0.94
CA ALA A 50 20.51 2.78 -2.00
C ALA A 50 19.85 2.57 -3.36
N THR A 51 19.44 1.34 -3.66
CA THR A 51 18.70 0.98 -4.87
C THR A 51 17.29 1.58 -4.83
N THR A 52 16.61 1.51 -3.69
CA THR A 52 15.29 2.12 -3.49
C THR A 52 15.30 3.62 -3.77
N GLN A 53 16.29 4.35 -3.24
CA GLN A 53 16.43 5.79 -3.52
C GLN A 53 16.58 6.07 -5.02
N LYS A 54 17.45 5.33 -5.72
CA LYS A 54 17.66 5.51 -7.16
C LYS A 54 16.39 5.23 -7.96
N ILE A 55 15.68 4.15 -7.62
CA ILE A 55 14.43 3.77 -8.28
C ILE A 55 13.34 4.82 -8.05
N LEU A 56 13.15 5.30 -6.82
CA LEU A 56 12.15 6.32 -6.51
C LEU A 56 12.40 7.64 -7.28
N VAL A 57 13.67 8.04 -7.40
CA VAL A 57 14.06 9.21 -8.22
C VAL A 57 13.75 8.96 -9.69
N ALA A 58 14.15 7.80 -10.25
CA ALA A 58 13.87 7.46 -11.65
C ALA A 58 12.37 7.40 -11.96
N LEU A 59 11.55 6.86 -11.04
CA LEU A 59 10.10 6.85 -11.16
C LEU A 59 9.51 8.27 -11.10
N ALA A 60 10.07 9.16 -10.28
CA ALA A 60 9.66 10.56 -10.25
C ALA A 60 10.03 11.31 -11.54
N GLU A 61 11.23 11.06 -12.09
CA GLU A 61 11.68 11.62 -13.37
C GLU A 61 10.79 11.19 -14.56
N ARG A 62 10.28 9.95 -14.54
CA ARG A 62 9.28 9.45 -15.51
C ARG A 62 7.84 9.91 -15.21
N GLY A 63 7.65 10.69 -14.14
CA GLY A 63 6.35 11.21 -13.72
C GLY A 63 5.39 10.16 -13.19
N GLU A 64 5.86 8.95 -12.87
CA GLU A 64 5.07 7.94 -12.15
C GLU A 64 4.84 8.37 -10.70
N LEU A 65 5.86 8.98 -10.09
CA LEU A 65 5.78 9.55 -8.74
C LEU A 65 5.91 11.07 -8.81
N THR A 66 5.40 11.73 -7.78
CA THR A 66 5.77 13.10 -7.44
C THR A 66 6.74 13.05 -6.25
N GLN A 67 7.67 14.00 -6.20
CA GLN A 67 8.65 14.08 -5.13
C GLN A 67 8.71 15.48 -4.52
N LYS A 68 8.99 15.56 -3.22
CA LYS A 68 9.23 16.83 -2.53
C LYS A 68 10.28 16.67 -1.44
N THR A 69 11.22 17.61 -1.38
CA THR A 69 12.30 17.62 -0.40
C THR A 69 11.97 18.53 0.77
N TYR A 70 12.12 17.99 1.99
CA TYR A 70 12.01 18.72 3.25
C TYR A 70 13.30 18.53 4.04
N GLY A 71 14.10 19.59 4.13
CA GLY A 71 15.43 19.53 4.72
C GLY A 71 16.33 18.55 3.97
N LYS A 72 16.75 17.47 4.64
CA LYS A 72 17.63 16.44 4.06
C LYS A 72 16.88 15.23 3.48
N THR A 73 15.55 15.19 3.61
CA THR A 73 14.74 14.03 3.25
C THR A 73 13.83 14.36 2.08
N THR A 74 13.85 13.52 1.05
CA THR A 74 12.89 13.56 -0.06
C THR A 74 11.80 12.53 0.16
N PHE A 75 10.56 12.97 0.04
CA PHE A 75 9.37 12.14 0.08
C PHE A 75 8.84 11.95 -1.33
N PHE A 76 8.32 10.75 -1.58
CA PHE A 76 7.76 10.33 -2.84
C PHE A 76 6.33 9.85 -2.63
N VAL A 77 5.44 10.12 -3.59
CA VAL A 77 4.06 9.61 -3.60
C VAL A 77 3.64 9.37 -5.05
N ILE A 78 2.70 8.45 -5.30
CA ILE A 78 2.16 8.24 -6.65
C ILE A 78 1.59 9.54 -7.20
N ASN A 79 1.81 9.78 -8.50
CA ASN A 79 1.37 10.98 -9.15
C ASN A 79 -0.17 11.01 -9.27
N GLN A 80 -0.81 11.79 -8.41
CA GLN A 80 -2.28 11.91 -8.36
C GLN A 80 -2.87 12.51 -9.64
N SER A 81 -2.10 13.31 -10.38
CA SER A 81 -2.56 13.90 -11.64
C SER A 81 -2.75 12.87 -12.76
N LYS A 82 -2.22 11.65 -12.59
CA LYS A 82 -2.42 10.51 -13.50
C LYS A 82 -3.60 9.62 -13.10
N LEU A 83 -4.26 9.90 -11.97
CA LEU A 83 -5.43 9.14 -11.53
C LEU A 83 -6.70 9.82 -12.07
N ASP A 84 -7.64 9.00 -12.55
CA ASP A 84 -8.93 9.50 -13.01
C ASP A 84 -9.71 10.12 -11.84
N CYS A 85 -10.28 11.29 -12.09
CA CYS A 85 -11.19 11.94 -11.16
C CYS A 85 -12.62 11.53 -11.54
N LEU A 86 -13.33 10.89 -10.61
CA LEU A 86 -14.71 10.48 -10.85
C LEU A 86 -15.65 11.70 -10.78
N PRO A 87 -16.63 11.82 -11.68
CA PRO A 87 -17.65 12.85 -11.59
C PRO A 87 -18.54 12.64 -10.36
N ALA A 88 -19.15 13.72 -9.86
CA ALA A 88 -19.95 13.69 -8.63
C ALA A 88 -21.14 12.70 -8.69
N GLU A 89 -21.70 12.49 -9.88
CA GLU A 89 -22.78 11.52 -10.10
C GLU A 89 -22.33 10.07 -9.87
N GLU A 90 -21.17 9.69 -10.43
CA GLU A 90 -20.60 8.36 -10.21
C GLU A 90 -20.21 8.13 -8.75
N ILE A 91 -19.69 9.17 -8.08
CA ILE A 91 -19.43 9.13 -6.63
C ILE A 91 -20.73 8.85 -5.87
N ALA A 92 -21.81 9.56 -6.18
CA ALA A 92 -23.11 9.36 -5.52
C ALA A 92 -23.68 7.94 -5.76
N THR A 93 -23.50 7.39 -6.96
CA THR A 93 -23.87 5.99 -7.25
C THR A 93 -23.08 5.03 -6.38
N LEU A 94 -21.75 5.18 -6.30
CA LEU A 94 -20.89 4.33 -5.46
C LEU A 94 -21.21 4.46 -3.96
N GLU A 95 -21.58 5.65 -3.48
CA GLU A 95 -22.01 5.86 -2.09
C GLU A 95 -23.31 5.09 -1.79
N ASN A 96 -24.26 5.07 -2.73
CA ASN A 96 -25.49 4.31 -2.57
C ASN A 96 -25.24 2.79 -2.60
N GLU A 97 -24.37 2.32 -3.50
CA GLU A 97 -23.96 0.91 -3.56
C GLU A 97 -23.26 0.48 -2.27
N LEU A 98 -22.32 1.29 -1.77
CA LEU A 98 -21.62 1.05 -0.51
C LEU A 98 -22.63 0.89 0.64
N LYS A 99 -23.61 1.80 0.74
CA LYS A 99 -24.65 1.74 1.76
C LYS A 99 -25.47 0.46 1.67
N SER A 100 -25.87 0.04 0.47
CA SER A 100 -26.62 -1.21 0.26
C SER A 100 -25.83 -2.41 0.76
N VAL A 101 -24.56 -2.51 0.35
CA VAL A 101 -23.68 -3.62 0.74
C VAL A 101 -23.40 -3.61 2.25
N GLU A 102 -23.27 -2.45 2.88
CA GLU A 102 -23.12 -2.36 4.33
C GLU A 102 -24.38 -2.82 5.09
N ASP A 103 -25.57 -2.46 4.61
CA ASP A 103 -26.83 -2.88 5.21
C ASP A 103 -27.05 -4.40 5.05
N GLU A 104 -26.73 -4.96 3.88
CA GLU A 104 -26.74 -6.41 3.64
C GLU A 104 -25.76 -7.16 4.54
N ASN A 105 -24.51 -6.67 4.65
CA ASN A 105 -23.51 -7.26 5.54
C ASN A 105 -23.96 -7.22 7.01
N ARG A 106 -24.64 -6.15 7.45
CA ARG A 106 -25.20 -6.07 8.81
C ARG A 106 -26.32 -7.09 9.02
N ALA A 107 -27.22 -7.23 8.05
CA ALA A 107 -28.29 -8.22 8.13
C ALA A 107 -27.73 -9.65 8.22
N LEU A 108 -26.80 -10.00 7.34
CA LEU A 108 -26.14 -11.32 7.35
C LEU A 108 -25.35 -11.56 8.63
N ALA A 109 -24.68 -10.55 9.18
CA ALA A 109 -23.97 -10.68 10.46
C ALA A 109 -24.94 -10.96 11.63
N ILE A 110 -26.13 -10.37 11.62
CA ILE A 110 -27.19 -10.64 12.61
C ILE A 110 -27.72 -12.07 12.44
N GLU A 111 -27.97 -12.51 11.20
CA GLU A 111 -28.42 -13.88 10.91
C GLU A 111 -27.40 -14.92 11.37
N LEU A 112 -26.11 -14.72 11.05
CA LEU A 112 -25.02 -15.60 11.45
C LEU A 112 -24.91 -15.69 12.98
N ARG A 113 -25.03 -14.55 13.67
CA ARG A 113 -25.08 -14.51 15.13
C ARG A 113 -26.25 -15.33 15.66
N ASN A 114 -27.47 -15.11 15.15
CA ASN A 114 -28.67 -15.79 15.62
C ASN A 114 -28.58 -17.31 15.40
N ALA A 115 -28.11 -17.75 14.23
CA ALA A 115 -27.90 -19.16 13.92
C ALA A 115 -26.82 -19.80 14.82
N SER A 116 -25.72 -19.09 15.11
CA SER A 116 -24.66 -19.58 16.00
C SER A 116 -25.12 -19.76 17.45
N THR A 117 -26.07 -18.94 17.92
CA THR A 117 -26.66 -19.06 19.26
C THR A 117 -27.78 -20.11 19.36
N GLY A 118 -28.29 -20.59 18.23
CA GLY A 118 -29.44 -21.50 18.15
C GLY A 118 -29.10 -22.98 17.98
N MET A 119 -27.82 -23.36 17.97
CA MET A 119 -27.38 -24.75 17.78
C MET A 119 -27.20 -25.46 19.15
N PRO A 120 -28.09 -26.39 19.55
CA PRO A 120 -27.83 -27.24 20.70
C PRO A 120 -26.74 -28.26 20.31
N LEU A 121 -25.79 -28.51 21.23
CA LEU A 121 -24.78 -29.55 21.11
C LEU A 121 -25.40 -30.94 20.89
#